data_AF-A0A2F0ATU9-F1
#
_entry.id   AF-A0A2F0ATU9-F1
#
_cell.length_a   1.000
_cell.length_b   1.000
_cell.length_c   1.000
_cell.angle_alpha   90.00
_cell.angle_beta   90.00
_cell.angle_gamma   90.00
#
_symmetry.space_group_name_H-M   'P 1'
#
loop_
_entity.id
_entity.type
_entity.pdbx_description
1 polymer ?
#
loop_
_entity_poly.entity_id
_entity_poly.type
_entity_poly.pdbx_seq_one_letter_code
_entity_poly.pdbx_strand_id
1 'polypeptide(L)'
;MNSVSRPYRRSCLWLLALVAVACSDARVVPEQGQSNDGLAFPGPENGKVDVFGRALIGLADPYPADPTVREIESELQRDMKLRRELGWAVAARALEDVPLFGLEMLEPDRPLEIEGGTPTVPRWQTWYGVDDFRRTFRRLFDGLTDAERRQRAPFSEANIDDALVWNVKARERSARWPLERFFKHVSELGQCEPGVSEADCARSLQSNFSGAATGNARITYSPATLKHLLRNYQDNLGCLPQLDELTLDSQSMTSDLNFTACMGEEFPLSSVLIKAQWARANFGRAVDVFDTDADSLEAVIGPDKSAHWATPARRATPNGDEIYTIRTRTGDLYRLVGLHIMTKELRHWVWVTLWWSDTPNEDFGADRPTSFTQKADSVWNNYKMTVVVDYTELDPDVTSGFDDYPSLQDALATQSSGLTWASNPYIEHGRGNARTNCIGCHQHGGATVAFDLNNDGRLDSLDLDRIISDEALYPLNGRTKQRTVFPTDYLWSTQRVDNLRQLMLTEVRHFDDLERQKYNQRILDISDRQSDIEAGSTIFETYCTACHGSDGNGTTDGPNLETRNVIRTKQDLIGVLLDGRGNMPSWDGLDDQELADLVAFLQATFGVSSDQ
;
A
#
# COMPACT_ATOMS: atom_id res chain seq x y z
N MET A 1 23.63 -58.33 -3.04
CA MET A 1 24.55 -59.04 -3.96
C MET A 1 25.39 -57.98 -4.67
N ASN A 2 26.69 -57.94 -4.31
CA ASN A 2 27.92 -57.46 -4.98
C ASN A 2 27.83 -56.41 -6.12
N SER A 3 28.69 -55.39 -6.27
CA SER A 3 30.09 -55.15 -5.83
C SER A 3 30.42 -53.65 -6.03
N VAL A 4 30.98 -52.91 -5.05
CA VAL A 4 32.43 -52.64 -4.81
C VAL A 4 33.18 -51.94 -5.94
N SER A 5 33.68 -50.70 -5.71
CA SER A 5 35.12 -50.39 -5.59
C SER A 5 35.43 -48.87 -5.44
N ARG A 6 36.13 -48.53 -4.34
CA ARG A 6 37.06 -47.37 -4.17
C ARG A 6 38.43 -47.75 -4.81
N PRO A 7 39.56 -46.97 -4.79
CA PRO A 7 39.90 -45.72 -4.06
C PRO A 7 40.77 -44.71 -4.89
N TYR A 8 41.35 -43.65 -4.29
CA TYR A 8 42.81 -43.41 -4.32
C TYR A 8 43.28 -42.28 -3.38
N ARG A 9 44.56 -42.41 -2.96
CA ARG A 9 45.26 -41.79 -1.82
C ARG A 9 45.97 -40.46 -2.14
N ARG A 10 46.37 -39.80 -1.04
CA ARG A 10 47.16 -38.55 -0.87
C ARG A 10 48.66 -38.64 -1.24
N SER A 11 49.22 -37.43 -1.48
CA SER A 11 50.55 -36.91 -1.08
C SER A 11 51.67 -36.82 -2.13
N CYS A 12 52.19 -35.61 -2.39
CA CYS A 12 53.62 -35.26 -2.26
C CYS A 12 53.90 -33.74 -2.43
N LEU A 13 54.81 -33.23 -1.59
CA LEU A 13 55.39 -31.87 -1.55
C LEU A 13 56.54 -31.68 -2.55
N TRP A 14 56.85 -30.42 -2.97
CA TRP A 14 58.07 -29.64 -2.61
C TRP A 14 58.42 -28.47 -3.60
N LEU A 15 58.72 -27.29 -2.98
CA LEU A 15 59.76 -26.26 -3.26
C LEU A 15 59.60 -25.03 -4.22
N LEU A 16 59.69 -23.84 -3.56
CA LEU A 16 60.46 -22.59 -3.84
C LEU A 16 60.15 -21.76 -5.12
N ALA A 17 60.19 -20.42 -5.17
CA ALA A 17 60.41 -19.31 -4.23
C ALA A 17 60.12 -17.97 -4.98
N LEU A 18 59.63 -16.92 -4.29
CA LEU A 18 60.15 -15.53 -4.23
C LEU A 18 59.08 -14.51 -3.79
N VAL A 19 59.54 -13.56 -2.98
CA VAL A 19 58.81 -12.56 -2.20
C VAL A 19 58.66 -11.25 -2.99
N ALA A 20 57.48 -10.63 -2.96
CA ALA A 20 57.34 -9.16 -2.91
C ALA A 20 55.97 -8.78 -2.31
N VAL A 21 56.01 -7.90 -1.32
CA VAL A 21 54.88 -7.33 -0.57
C VAL A 21 54.34 -6.11 -1.32
N ALA A 22 53.01 -6.00 -1.48
CA ALA A 22 52.26 -4.74 -1.43
C ALA A 22 50.74 -4.99 -1.41
N CYS A 23 50.04 -4.26 -0.54
CA CYS A 23 48.63 -4.34 -0.21
C CYS A 23 47.66 -3.92 -1.33
N SER A 24 46.48 -4.52 -1.40
CA SER A 24 45.17 -3.82 -1.28
C SER A 24 44.00 -4.77 -1.51
N ASP A 25 42.91 -4.48 -0.81
CA ASP A 25 41.68 -5.23 -0.61
C ASP A 25 40.83 -5.49 -1.85
N ALA A 26 40.22 -6.68 -1.90
CA ALA A 26 38.81 -6.87 -2.26
C ALA A 26 38.41 -8.34 -2.00
N ARG A 27 37.70 -8.59 -0.89
CA ARG A 27 37.02 -9.88 -0.68
C ARG A 27 35.74 -9.90 -1.51
N VAL A 28 35.74 -10.74 -2.54
CA VAL A 28 34.54 -11.16 -3.28
C VAL A 28 33.80 -12.19 -2.42
N VAL A 29 32.54 -11.91 -2.07
CA VAL A 29 31.60 -12.90 -1.49
C VAL A 29 30.84 -13.55 -2.67
N PRO A 30 30.76 -14.88 -2.75
CA PRO A 30 30.12 -15.56 -3.89
C PRO A 30 28.59 -15.56 -3.78
N GLU A 31 27.92 -15.26 -4.89
CA GLU A 31 26.47 -15.40 -5.10
C GLU A 31 26.02 -16.85 -4.86
N GLN A 32 25.02 -17.04 -4.01
CA GLN A 32 24.28 -18.30 -3.88
C GLN A 32 22.89 -18.17 -4.55
N GLY A 33 22.71 -18.97 -5.60
CA GLY A 33 21.54 -19.81 -5.88
C GLY A 33 20.14 -19.22 -5.72
N GLN A 34 19.52 -18.88 -6.86
CA GLN A 34 18.08 -18.64 -6.99
C GLN A 34 17.29 -19.91 -6.64
N SER A 35 16.55 -19.88 -5.52
CA SER A 35 15.40 -20.76 -5.29
C SER A 35 14.18 -20.21 -6.02
N ASN A 36 13.40 -21.12 -6.56
CA ASN A 36 12.22 -20.88 -7.38
C ASN A 36 11.01 -20.65 -6.45
N ASP A 37 10.93 -19.47 -5.82
CA ASP A 37 9.85 -19.12 -4.89
C ASP A 37 8.84 -18.16 -5.54
N GLY A 38 7.57 -18.58 -5.55
CA GLY A 38 6.41 -17.84 -6.08
C GLY A 38 6.01 -16.58 -5.29
N LEU A 39 6.98 -15.90 -4.67
CA LEU A 39 6.81 -14.66 -3.90
C LEU A 39 7.82 -13.56 -4.30
N ALA A 40 8.56 -13.74 -5.41
CA ALA A 40 9.45 -12.70 -5.92
C ALA A 40 8.68 -11.48 -6.46
N PHE A 41 8.95 -10.30 -5.88
CA PHE A 41 8.40 -9.01 -6.29
C PHE A 41 8.80 -8.65 -7.73
N PRO A 42 7.89 -8.15 -8.58
CA PRO A 42 8.27 -7.63 -9.89
C PRO A 42 9.04 -6.32 -9.74
N GLY A 43 10.16 -6.23 -10.46
CA GLY A 43 11.00 -5.05 -10.57
C GLY A 43 10.33 -3.85 -11.29
N PRO A 44 11.06 -2.74 -11.44
CA PRO A 44 10.52 -1.38 -11.61
C PRO A 44 9.92 -1.05 -12.99
N GLU A 45 9.48 -2.01 -13.80
CA GLU A 45 8.97 -1.73 -15.16
C GLU A 45 7.56 -2.23 -15.47
N ASN A 46 6.76 -2.78 -14.53
CA ASN A 46 5.43 -3.27 -14.87
C ASN A 46 4.36 -2.95 -13.81
N GLY A 47 3.36 -2.14 -14.17
CA GLY A 47 1.99 -2.30 -13.67
C GLY A 47 1.43 -1.25 -12.71
N LYS A 48 1.79 0.02 -12.81
CA LYS A 48 1.21 1.09 -11.98
C LYS A 48 0.94 2.33 -12.85
N VAL A 49 -0.08 3.13 -12.50
CA VAL A 49 -0.49 4.34 -13.24
C VAL A 49 0.72 5.28 -13.35
N ASP A 50 1.37 5.27 -14.51
CA ASP A 50 2.46 6.21 -14.80
C ASP A 50 1.88 7.58 -15.20
N VAL A 51 2.75 8.56 -15.39
CA VAL A 51 2.29 9.92 -15.74
C VAL A 51 1.46 9.93 -17.03
N PHE A 52 1.76 9.05 -17.99
CA PHE A 52 0.94 8.87 -19.19
C PHE A 52 -0.46 8.36 -18.85
N GLY A 53 -0.54 7.31 -18.03
CA GLY A 53 -1.81 6.73 -17.64
C GLY A 53 -2.66 7.67 -16.80
N ARG A 54 -2.03 8.46 -15.91
CA ARG A 54 -2.74 9.46 -15.12
C ARG A 54 -3.32 10.57 -15.99
N ALA A 55 -2.52 11.05 -16.95
CA ALA A 55 -2.93 12.00 -17.98
C ALA A 55 -4.14 11.51 -18.80
N LEU A 56 -4.17 10.22 -19.14
CA LEU A 56 -5.25 9.61 -19.92
C LEU A 56 -6.58 9.58 -19.15
N ILE A 57 -6.56 9.13 -17.89
CA ILE A 57 -7.79 9.01 -17.09
C ILE A 57 -8.28 10.35 -16.54
N GLY A 58 -7.37 11.20 -16.07
CA GLY A 58 -7.74 12.43 -15.34
C GLY A 58 -7.82 12.22 -13.83
N LEU A 59 -8.65 13.04 -13.17
CA LEU A 59 -8.93 12.85 -11.74
C LEU A 59 -9.68 11.54 -11.53
N ALA A 60 -9.33 10.85 -10.46
CA ALA A 60 -10.03 9.63 -10.08
C ALA A 60 -11.48 9.93 -9.67
N ASP A 61 -12.40 9.12 -10.16
CA ASP A 61 -13.82 9.24 -9.90
C ASP A 61 -14.15 8.72 -8.48
N PRO A 62 -14.85 9.50 -7.62
CA PRO A 62 -15.03 9.18 -6.21
C PRO A 62 -15.99 8.00 -6.01
N TYR A 63 -15.75 7.16 -5.00
CA TYR A 63 -16.71 6.12 -4.63
C TYR A 63 -17.96 6.73 -3.95
N PRO A 64 -19.18 6.43 -4.45
CA PRO A 64 -20.42 6.98 -3.92
C PRO A 64 -20.91 6.16 -2.72
N ALA A 65 -20.22 6.29 -1.58
CA ALA A 65 -20.57 5.57 -0.35
C ALA A 65 -22.00 5.85 0.12
N ASP A 66 -22.66 4.82 0.63
CA ASP A 66 -23.96 4.91 1.27
C ASP A 66 -23.77 5.14 2.79
N PRO A 67 -24.09 6.35 3.30
CA PRO A 67 -23.88 6.68 4.71
C PRO A 67 -24.81 5.91 5.65
N THR A 68 -25.90 5.33 5.14
CA THR A 68 -26.92 4.62 5.94
C THR A 68 -26.48 3.21 6.32
N VAL A 69 -25.46 2.65 5.65
CA VAL A 69 -24.94 1.29 5.92
C VAL A 69 -24.49 1.12 7.38
N ARG A 70 -23.92 2.18 8.00
CA ARG A 70 -23.54 2.14 9.43
C ARG A 70 -24.73 1.97 10.37
N GLU A 71 -25.91 2.44 9.98
CA GLU A 71 -27.11 2.39 10.83
C GLU A 71 -27.63 0.94 10.98
N ILE A 72 -27.35 0.09 9.99
CA ILE A 72 -27.78 -1.31 9.94
C ILE A 72 -26.64 -2.31 10.24
N GLU A 73 -25.49 -1.86 10.76
CA GLU A 73 -24.32 -2.72 11.04
C GLU A 73 -24.69 -3.96 11.88
N SER A 74 -25.56 -3.78 12.89
CA SER A 74 -26.00 -4.88 13.74
C SER A 74 -26.89 -5.90 13.02
N GLU A 75 -27.65 -5.47 12.01
CA GLU A 75 -28.49 -6.34 11.18
C GLU A 75 -27.62 -7.13 10.21
N LEU A 76 -26.63 -6.46 9.57
CA LEU A 76 -25.66 -7.09 8.67
C LEU A 76 -24.87 -8.22 9.34
N GLN A 77 -24.61 -8.14 10.65
CA GLN A 77 -23.98 -9.22 11.41
C GLN A 77 -24.88 -10.45 11.62
N ARG A 78 -26.21 -10.28 11.56
CA ARG A 78 -27.22 -11.29 11.90
C ARG A 78 -28.04 -11.80 10.71
N ASP A 79 -27.82 -11.24 9.53
CA ASP A 79 -28.56 -11.57 8.31
C ASP A 79 -27.57 -11.69 7.14
N MET A 80 -27.27 -12.92 6.76
CA MET A 80 -26.38 -13.23 5.63
C MET A 80 -26.96 -12.73 4.30
N LYS A 81 -28.28 -12.76 4.12
CA LYS A 81 -28.93 -12.29 2.89
C LYS A 81 -28.76 -10.79 2.73
N LEU A 82 -29.11 -10.01 3.76
CA LEU A 82 -28.90 -8.56 3.77
C LEU A 82 -27.42 -8.21 3.53
N ARG A 83 -26.51 -8.98 4.14
CA ARG A 83 -25.06 -8.80 3.94
C ARG A 83 -24.65 -9.03 2.48
N ARG A 84 -25.15 -10.08 1.83
CA ARG A 84 -24.88 -10.37 0.41
C ARG A 84 -25.48 -9.33 -0.52
N GLU A 85 -26.68 -8.83 -0.23
CA GLU A 85 -27.30 -7.71 -0.95
C GLU A 85 -26.41 -6.45 -0.88
N LEU A 86 -25.87 -6.12 0.30
CA LEU A 86 -24.88 -5.06 0.46
C LEU A 86 -23.61 -5.34 -0.34
N GLY A 87 -23.08 -6.56 -0.31
CA GLY A 87 -21.87 -6.94 -1.05
C GLY A 87 -22.00 -6.71 -2.56
N TRP A 88 -23.14 -7.08 -3.14
CA TRP A 88 -23.44 -6.80 -4.54
C TRP A 88 -23.61 -5.31 -4.83
N ALA A 89 -24.25 -4.55 -3.92
CA ALA A 89 -24.40 -3.10 -4.07
C ALA A 89 -23.04 -2.37 -4.04
N VAL A 90 -22.14 -2.76 -3.13
CA VAL A 90 -20.75 -2.28 -3.06
C VAL A 90 -20.01 -2.58 -4.36
N ALA A 91 -20.09 -3.82 -4.86
CA ALA A 91 -19.49 -4.21 -6.13
C ALA A 91 -20.03 -3.36 -7.29
N ALA A 92 -21.35 -3.14 -7.37
CA ALA A 92 -21.96 -2.34 -8.43
C ALA A 92 -21.39 -0.91 -8.47
N ARG A 93 -21.28 -0.26 -7.31
CA ARG A 93 -20.73 1.11 -7.19
C ARG A 93 -19.26 1.20 -7.62
N ALA A 94 -18.44 0.22 -7.26
CA ALA A 94 -17.03 0.20 -7.60
C ALA A 94 -16.76 -0.17 -9.07
N LEU A 95 -17.62 -1.00 -9.67
CA LEU A 95 -17.48 -1.55 -11.03
C LEU A 95 -18.25 -0.75 -12.09
N GLU A 96 -19.01 0.27 -11.69
CA GLU A 96 -19.76 1.12 -12.61
C GLU A 96 -18.85 1.73 -13.69
N ASP A 97 -19.27 1.65 -14.95
CA ASP A 97 -18.55 2.26 -16.06
C ASP A 97 -18.64 3.78 -15.97
N VAL A 98 -17.49 4.44 -15.82
CA VAL A 98 -17.37 5.90 -15.79
C VAL A 98 -16.60 6.41 -17.01
N PRO A 99 -16.98 7.56 -17.58
CA PRO A 99 -16.27 8.18 -18.69
C PRO A 99 -14.85 8.62 -18.33
N LEU A 100 -13.92 8.52 -19.28
CA LEU A 100 -12.54 9.01 -19.16
C LEU A 100 -12.40 10.46 -19.64
N PHE A 101 -12.26 11.40 -18.70
CA PHE A 101 -12.17 12.83 -19.00
C PHE A 101 -10.75 13.43 -18.90
N GLY A 102 -9.72 12.61 -18.69
CA GLY A 102 -8.34 13.11 -18.50
C GLY A 102 -7.82 13.94 -19.66
N LEU A 103 -8.18 13.57 -20.88
CA LEU A 103 -7.77 14.28 -22.10
C LEU A 103 -8.35 15.69 -22.19
N GLU A 104 -9.61 15.87 -21.78
CA GLU A 104 -10.27 17.18 -21.73
C GLU A 104 -9.60 18.09 -20.70
N MET A 105 -9.18 17.54 -19.56
CA MET A 105 -8.45 18.29 -18.53
C MET A 105 -7.05 18.73 -18.97
N LEU A 106 -6.41 17.98 -19.86
CA LEU A 106 -5.05 18.25 -20.34
C LEU A 106 -5.01 19.32 -21.41
N GLU A 107 -5.88 19.22 -22.40
CA GLU A 107 -5.89 20.06 -23.60
C GLU A 107 -7.35 20.37 -24.00
N PRO A 108 -8.05 21.25 -23.25
CA PRO A 108 -9.48 21.52 -23.44
C PRO A 108 -9.81 22.07 -24.83
N ASP A 109 -8.84 22.73 -25.48
CA ASP A 109 -8.99 23.31 -26.80
C ASP A 109 -8.72 22.31 -27.95
N ARG A 110 -8.34 21.07 -27.63
CA ARG A 110 -8.01 20.01 -28.61
C ARG A 110 -8.74 18.70 -28.27
N PRO A 111 -10.07 18.64 -28.45
CA PRO A 111 -10.83 17.41 -28.23
C PRO A 111 -10.33 16.32 -29.17
N LEU A 112 -10.10 15.12 -28.62
CA LEU A 112 -9.83 13.92 -29.39
C LEU A 112 -11.16 13.34 -29.86
N GLU A 113 -11.33 13.22 -31.18
CA GLU A 113 -12.44 12.43 -31.73
C GLU A 113 -12.11 10.94 -31.56
N ILE A 114 -12.84 10.29 -30.66
CA ILE A 114 -12.78 8.84 -30.46
C ILE A 114 -14.04 8.24 -31.07
N GLU A 115 -13.86 7.19 -31.88
CA GLU A 115 -14.97 6.49 -32.53
C GLU A 115 -15.88 5.88 -31.45
N GLY A 116 -17.17 6.21 -31.47
CA GLY A 116 -18.14 5.77 -30.45
C GLY A 116 -18.29 6.68 -29.23
N GLY A 117 -17.59 7.82 -29.16
CA GLY A 117 -17.71 8.80 -28.07
C GLY A 117 -16.65 8.63 -26.97
N THR A 118 -16.87 9.24 -25.81
CA THR A 118 -15.92 9.17 -24.67
C THR A 118 -15.84 7.73 -24.13
N PRO A 119 -14.67 7.08 -24.16
CA PRO A 119 -14.50 5.74 -23.61
C PRO A 119 -14.85 5.69 -22.14
N THR A 120 -15.37 4.56 -21.70
CA THR A 120 -15.66 4.29 -20.29
C THR A 120 -14.76 3.19 -19.74
N VAL A 121 -14.47 3.27 -18.44
CA VAL A 121 -13.78 2.23 -17.67
C VAL A 121 -14.50 2.00 -16.36
N PRO A 122 -14.37 0.83 -15.72
CA PRO A 122 -14.89 0.63 -14.37
C PRO A 122 -14.33 1.71 -13.42
N ARG A 123 -15.18 2.28 -12.55
CA ARG A 123 -14.85 3.42 -11.67
C ARG A 123 -13.50 3.25 -10.97
N TRP A 124 -13.25 2.07 -10.42
CA TRP A 124 -12.02 1.80 -9.71
C TRP A 124 -10.75 1.84 -10.58
N GLN A 125 -10.86 1.63 -11.88
CA GLN A 125 -9.74 1.82 -12.82
C GLN A 125 -9.36 3.29 -12.96
N THR A 126 -10.13 4.23 -12.41
CA THR A 126 -9.71 5.61 -12.36
C THR A 126 -8.85 5.94 -11.14
N TRP A 127 -8.88 5.07 -10.12
CA TRP A 127 -8.27 5.29 -8.80
C TRP A 127 -6.74 5.29 -8.83
N TYR A 128 -6.17 5.76 -7.73
CA TYR A 128 -4.75 6.07 -7.67
C TYR A 128 -3.89 4.85 -7.33
N GLY A 129 -2.71 4.75 -7.94
CA GLY A 129 -1.67 3.78 -7.56
C GLY A 129 -0.61 4.40 -6.63
N VAL A 130 0.36 3.59 -6.18
CA VAL A 130 1.48 4.12 -5.36
C VAL A 130 2.35 5.12 -6.12
N ASP A 131 2.42 5.06 -7.45
CA ASP A 131 3.17 6.04 -8.23
C ASP A 131 2.48 7.42 -8.22
N ASP A 132 1.15 7.46 -8.22
CA ASP A 132 0.40 8.70 -7.99
C ASP A 132 0.66 9.24 -6.58
N PHE A 133 0.57 8.37 -5.58
CA PHE A 133 0.88 8.73 -4.20
C PHE A 133 2.28 9.34 -4.09
N ARG A 134 3.29 8.71 -4.70
CA ARG A 134 4.68 9.19 -4.70
C ARG A 134 4.81 10.58 -5.30
N ARG A 135 4.28 10.78 -6.51
CA ARG A 135 4.39 12.05 -7.23
C ARG A 135 3.68 13.16 -6.46
N THR A 136 2.46 12.91 -6.00
CA THR A 136 1.69 13.87 -5.22
C THR A 136 2.35 14.18 -3.88
N PHE A 137 2.81 13.17 -3.14
CA PHE A 137 3.54 13.36 -1.88
C PHE A 137 4.80 14.21 -2.08
N ARG A 138 5.64 13.85 -3.05
CA ARG A 138 6.86 14.60 -3.37
C ARG A 138 6.56 16.05 -3.73
N ARG A 139 5.53 16.29 -4.55
CA ARG A 139 5.10 17.65 -4.94
C ARG A 139 4.64 18.48 -3.74
N LEU A 140 3.87 17.86 -2.84
CA LEU A 140 3.38 18.51 -1.62
C LEU A 140 4.54 18.85 -0.67
N PHE A 141 5.43 17.89 -0.43
CA PHE A 141 6.56 18.06 0.49
C PHE A 141 7.61 19.05 -0.05
N ASP A 142 7.85 19.06 -1.36
CA ASP A 142 8.67 20.08 -2.04
C ASP A 142 8.09 21.50 -1.91
N GLY A 143 6.75 21.60 -1.90
CA GLY A 143 6.02 22.87 -1.79
C GLY A 143 6.02 23.49 -0.40
N LEU A 144 6.41 22.74 0.65
CA LEU A 144 6.60 23.27 1.99
C LEU A 144 7.87 24.14 2.06
N THR A 145 7.87 25.14 2.94
CA THR A 145 9.08 25.87 3.34
C THR A 145 10.05 24.96 4.10
N ASP A 146 11.32 25.34 4.18
CA ASP A 146 12.33 24.59 4.96
C ASP A 146 11.88 24.41 6.43
N ALA A 147 11.32 25.44 7.05
CA ALA A 147 10.81 25.37 8.43
C ALA A 147 9.63 24.38 8.56
N GLU A 148 8.67 24.43 7.62
CA GLU A 148 7.53 23.51 7.59
C GLU A 148 7.97 22.06 7.35
N ARG A 149 8.93 21.82 6.43
CA ARG A 149 9.51 20.49 6.20
C ARG A 149 10.13 19.94 7.48
N ARG A 150 10.95 20.74 8.18
CA ARG A 150 11.60 20.29 9.43
C ARG A 150 10.60 19.97 10.54
N GLN A 151 9.50 20.71 10.61
CA GLN A 151 8.41 20.47 11.54
C GLN A 151 7.43 19.37 11.08
N ARG A 152 7.60 18.84 9.86
CA ARG A 152 6.68 17.90 9.22
C ARG A 152 5.25 18.45 9.18
N ALA A 153 5.11 19.73 8.81
CA ALA A 153 3.82 20.41 8.80
C ALA A 153 2.78 19.64 7.95
N PRO A 154 1.51 19.56 8.41
CA PRO A 154 0.48 18.83 7.69
C PRO A 154 0.14 19.52 6.36
N PHE A 155 -0.31 18.74 5.38
CA PHE A 155 -0.79 19.30 4.12
C PHE A 155 -2.24 19.78 4.25
N SER A 156 -2.53 20.97 3.71
CA SER A 156 -3.92 21.46 3.62
C SER A 156 -4.69 20.71 2.52
N GLU A 157 -6.01 20.63 2.66
CA GLU A 157 -6.88 20.02 1.63
C GLU A 157 -6.71 20.69 0.26
N ALA A 158 -6.63 22.03 0.25
CA ALA A 158 -6.45 22.80 -0.98
C ALA A 158 -5.13 22.43 -1.68
N ASN A 159 -4.04 22.28 -0.93
CA ASN A 159 -2.75 21.87 -1.49
C ASN A 159 -2.82 20.45 -2.05
N ILE A 160 -3.49 19.52 -1.35
CA ILE A 160 -3.68 18.14 -1.82
C ILE A 160 -4.47 18.13 -3.13
N ASP A 161 -5.58 18.87 -3.21
CA ASP A 161 -6.40 18.98 -4.42
C ASP A 161 -5.60 19.56 -5.59
N ASP A 162 -4.87 20.64 -5.36
CA ASP A 162 -3.99 21.25 -6.36
C ASP A 162 -2.90 20.28 -6.83
N ALA A 163 -2.33 19.48 -5.92
CA ALA A 163 -1.33 18.49 -6.25
C ALA A 163 -1.90 17.31 -7.06
N LEU A 164 -3.16 16.93 -6.83
CA LEU A 164 -3.86 15.92 -7.66
C LEU A 164 -4.16 16.45 -9.06
N VAL A 165 -4.63 17.68 -9.18
CA VAL A 165 -4.82 18.35 -10.48
C VAL A 165 -3.49 18.51 -11.22
N TRP A 166 -2.43 18.86 -10.50
CA TRP A 166 -1.08 18.91 -11.05
C TRP A 166 -0.62 17.54 -11.55
N ASN A 167 -0.89 16.46 -10.81
CA ASN A 167 -0.46 15.10 -11.18
C ASN A 167 -1.11 14.64 -12.50
N VAL A 168 -2.36 15.02 -12.77
CA VAL A 168 -3.02 14.82 -14.08
C VAL A 168 -2.24 15.50 -15.20
N LYS A 169 -1.76 16.71 -14.95
CA LYS A 169 -1.04 17.55 -15.92
C LYS A 169 0.46 17.32 -15.92
N ALA A 170 0.97 16.45 -15.05
CA ALA A 170 2.39 16.25 -14.87
C ALA A 170 3.00 15.84 -16.22
N ARG A 171 4.11 16.49 -16.57
CA ARG A 171 4.82 16.27 -17.83
C ARG A 171 6.21 15.72 -17.51
N GLU A 172 6.30 14.58 -16.84
CA GLU A 172 7.53 13.76 -16.93
C GLU A 172 7.61 13.13 -18.33
N ARG A 173 7.59 13.99 -19.35
CA ARG A 173 7.92 13.61 -20.70
C ARG A 173 9.43 13.53 -20.69
N SER A 174 9.97 12.32 -20.58
CA SER A 174 11.28 12.11 -21.19
C SER A 174 11.22 12.70 -22.60
N ALA A 175 12.31 13.27 -23.10
CA ALA A 175 12.38 13.79 -24.49
C ALA A 175 11.87 12.78 -25.55
N ARG A 176 11.71 11.51 -25.16
CA ARG A 176 11.18 10.38 -25.95
C ARG A 176 9.65 10.39 -26.16
N TRP A 177 8.86 11.15 -25.39
CA TRP A 177 7.38 11.21 -25.52
C TRP A 177 6.83 12.65 -25.66
N PRO A 178 6.98 13.27 -26.85
CA PRO A 178 6.36 14.57 -27.12
C PRO A 178 4.82 14.49 -27.14
N LEU A 179 4.15 15.64 -26.98
CA LEU A 179 2.69 15.76 -26.93
C LEU A 179 2.00 15.11 -28.15
N GLU A 180 2.58 15.31 -29.33
CA GLU A 180 2.06 14.75 -30.57
C GLU A 180 2.08 13.22 -30.57
N ARG A 181 3.16 12.60 -30.05
CA ARG A 181 3.25 11.14 -29.91
C ARG A 181 2.21 10.61 -28.92
N PHE A 182 1.95 11.34 -27.84
CA PHE A 182 0.88 11.01 -26.89
C PHE A 182 -0.48 10.99 -27.58
N PHE A 183 -0.87 12.08 -28.26
CA PHE A 183 -2.14 12.17 -28.97
C PHE A 183 -2.30 11.10 -30.04
N LYS A 184 -1.23 10.82 -30.81
CA LYS A 184 -1.23 9.74 -31.79
C LYS A 184 -1.52 8.40 -31.14
N HIS A 185 -0.85 8.09 -30.03
CA HIS A 185 -1.07 6.82 -29.33
C HIS A 185 -2.49 6.72 -28.77
N VAL A 186 -3.03 7.79 -28.17
CA VAL A 186 -4.41 7.80 -27.67
C VAL A 186 -5.42 7.61 -28.80
N SER A 187 -5.20 8.23 -29.97
CA SER A 187 -6.03 8.00 -31.15
C SER A 187 -5.96 6.55 -31.63
N GLU A 188 -4.80 5.90 -31.57
CA GLU A 188 -4.65 4.47 -31.90
C GLU A 188 -5.39 3.56 -30.90
N LEU A 189 -5.46 3.92 -29.62
CA LEU A 189 -6.26 3.18 -28.62
C LEU A 189 -7.77 3.27 -28.90
N GLY A 190 -8.20 4.38 -29.50
CA GLY A 190 -9.58 4.74 -29.84
C GLY A 190 -10.11 4.17 -31.16
N GLN A 191 -9.34 3.34 -31.87
CA GLN A 191 -9.74 2.77 -33.15
C GLN A 191 -10.37 1.38 -32.97
N CYS A 192 -11.49 1.15 -33.65
CA CYS A 192 -12.13 -0.16 -33.72
C CYS A 192 -11.79 -0.88 -35.02
N GLU A 193 -11.69 -2.22 -34.95
CA GLU A 193 -11.42 -3.02 -36.15
C GLU A 193 -12.63 -2.96 -37.12
N PRO A 194 -12.40 -2.82 -38.44
CA PRO A 194 -13.52 -2.76 -39.38
C PRO A 194 -14.41 -4.00 -39.33
N GLY A 195 -15.72 -3.79 -39.16
CA GLY A 195 -16.72 -4.86 -39.19
C GLY A 195 -17.03 -5.53 -37.84
N VAL A 196 -16.46 -5.04 -36.73
CA VAL A 196 -16.86 -5.46 -35.37
C VAL A 196 -18.18 -4.80 -34.97
N SER A 197 -18.90 -5.43 -34.04
CA SER A 197 -20.13 -4.84 -33.49
C SER A 197 -19.81 -3.64 -32.59
N GLU A 198 -20.80 -2.76 -32.34
CA GLU A 198 -20.65 -1.63 -31.42
C GLU A 198 -20.27 -2.08 -30.01
N ALA A 199 -20.87 -3.20 -29.53
CA ALA A 199 -20.56 -3.78 -28.23
C ALA A 199 -19.12 -4.34 -28.17
N ASP A 200 -18.67 -5.02 -29.22
CA ASP A 200 -17.28 -5.51 -29.31
C ASP A 200 -16.27 -4.36 -29.37
N CYS A 201 -16.59 -3.31 -30.12
CA CYS A 201 -15.81 -2.09 -30.20
C CYS A 201 -15.69 -1.46 -28.80
N ALA A 202 -16.81 -1.21 -28.12
CA ALA A 202 -16.83 -0.63 -26.77
C ALA A 202 -15.99 -1.45 -25.78
N ARG A 203 -16.08 -2.79 -25.81
CA ARG A 203 -15.25 -3.68 -24.98
C ARG A 203 -13.77 -3.58 -25.31
N SER A 204 -13.41 -3.59 -26.60
CA SER A 204 -12.03 -3.43 -27.05
C SER A 204 -11.44 -2.10 -26.59
N LEU A 205 -12.21 -1.00 -26.74
CA LEU A 205 -11.84 0.32 -26.25
C LEU A 205 -11.65 0.30 -24.73
N GLN A 206 -12.62 -0.19 -23.95
CA GLN A 206 -12.50 -0.29 -22.50
C GLN A 206 -11.24 -1.08 -22.08
N SER A 207 -10.93 -2.19 -22.77
CA SER A 207 -9.74 -3.01 -22.54
C SER A 207 -8.44 -2.25 -22.80
N ASN A 208 -8.38 -1.54 -23.94
CA ASN A 208 -7.23 -0.75 -24.36
C ASN A 208 -7.01 0.45 -23.43
N PHE A 209 -8.06 1.21 -23.12
CA PHE A 209 -7.97 2.39 -22.27
C PHE A 209 -7.66 2.04 -20.82
N SER A 210 -8.32 1.03 -20.24
CA SER A 210 -8.02 0.59 -18.88
C SER A 210 -6.57 0.12 -18.75
N GLY A 211 -6.13 -0.79 -19.63
CA GLY A 211 -4.76 -1.29 -19.60
C GLY A 211 -3.71 -0.24 -19.96
N ALA A 212 -4.05 0.74 -20.80
CA ALA A 212 -3.15 1.85 -21.10
C ALA A 212 -3.00 2.83 -19.93
N ALA A 213 -4.03 2.94 -19.09
CA ALA A 213 -4.11 3.96 -18.09
C ALA A 213 -3.69 3.49 -16.68
N THR A 214 -4.11 2.31 -16.25
CA THR A 214 -3.69 1.73 -14.96
C THR A 214 -2.64 0.63 -15.09
N GLY A 215 -2.56 0.00 -16.27
CA GLY A 215 -1.84 -1.26 -16.41
C GLY A 215 -2.51 -2.37 -15.60
N ASN A 216 -1.73 -3.37 -15.18
CA ASN A 216 -2.21 -4.47 -14.34
C ASN A 216 -2.02 -4.18 -12.83
N ALA A 217 -2.37 -2.97 -12.41
CA ALA A 217 -2.24 -2.54 -11.02
C ALA A 217 -2.87 -3.54 -10.05
N ARG A 218 -2.09 -3.93 -9.03
CA ARG A 218 -2.53 -4.88 -8.01
C ARG A 218 -3.31 -4.20 -6.90
N ILE A 219 -2.91 -3.01 -6.48
CA ILE A 219 -3.57 -2.23 -5.43
C ILE A 219 -3.90 -0.84 -5.97
N THR A 220 -5.12 -0.37 -5.71
CA THR A 220 -5.56 0.99 -6.04
C THR A 220 -6.34 1.60 -4.89
N TYR A 221 -6.22 2.92 -4.73
CA TYR A 221 -6.77 3.70 -3.62
C TYR A 221 -7.79 4.72 -4.14
N SER A 222 -9.01 4.70 -3.59
CA SER A 222 -10.00 5.73 -3.91
C SER A 222 -9.48 7.13 -3.61
N PRO A 223 -10.07 8.19 -4.19
CA PRO A 223 -9.68 9.57 -3.88
C PRO A 223 -9.68 9.88 -2.39
N ALA A 224 -10.67 9.38 -1.64
CA ALA A 224 -10.77 9.60 -0.21
C ALA A 224 -9.64 8.88 0.55
N THR A 225 -9.32 7.63 0.18
CA THR A 225 -8.23 6.88 0.79
C THR A 225 -6.88 7.55 0.58
N LEU A 226 -6.57 7.95 -0.66
CA LEU A 226 -5.28 8.60 -0.96
C LEU A 226 -5.16 9.95 -0.25
N LYS A 227 -6.21 10.79 -0.28
CA LYS A 227 -6.22 12.07 0.44
C LYS A 227 -6.03 11.89 1.94
N HIS A 228 -6.71 10.92 2.54
CA HIS A 228 -6.59 10.62 3.96
C HIS A 228 -5.15 10.22 4.34
N LEU A 229 -4.51 9.35 3.53
CA LEU A 229 -3.11 8.96 3.74
C LEU A 229 -2.14 10.14 3.61
N LEU A 230 -2.34 11.03 2.64
CA LEU A 230 -1.52 12.24 2.49
C LEU A 230 -1.70 13.20 3.65
N ARG A 231 -2.94 13.44 4.10
CA ARG A 231 -3.23 14.33 5.24
C ARG A 231 -2.58 13.84 6.53
N ASN A 232 -2.62 12.54 6.77
CA ASN A 232 -2.10 11.90 7.99
C ASN A 232 -0.63 11.46 7.88
N TYR A 233 0.13 11.96 6.89
CA TYR A 233 1.52 11.51 6.69
C TYR A 233 2.40 11.76 7.93
N GLN A 234 2.21 12.91 8.60
CA GLN A 234 2.96 13.28 9.79
C GLN A 234 2.70 12.28 10.93
N ASP A 235 1.44 11.99 11.22
CA ASP A 235 1.04 11.02 12.25
C ASP A 235 1.57 9.62 11.91
N ASN A 236 1.49 9.24 10.63
CA ASN A 236 1.99 7.95 10.18
C ASN A 236 3.51 7.83 10.39
N LEU A 237 4.28 8.87 10.09
CA LEU A 237 5.72 8.91 10.32
C LEU A 237 6.08 9.02 11.81
N GLY A 238 5.29 9.71 12.61
CA GLY A 238 5.46 9.85 14.05
C GLY A 238 5.16 8.56 14.82
N CYS A 239 4.24 7.73 14.31
CA CYS A 239 3.86 6.45 14.91
C CYS A 239 4.94 5.37 14.80
N LEU A 240 5.90 5.54 13.89
CA LEU A 240 6.83 4.48 13.50
C LEU A 240 7.66 3.86 14.61
N PRO A 241 8.19 4.62 15.58
CA PRO A 241 8.91 4.01 16.70
C PRO A 241 8.01 3.15 17.58
N GLN A 242 6.70 3.42 17.61
CA GLN A 242 5.73 2.72 18.45
C GLN A 242 5.29 1.38 17.85
N LEU A 243 5.43 1.20 16.54
CA LEU A 243 4.98 -0.03 15.87
C LEU A 243 5.74 -1.27 16.31
N ASP A 244 7.01 -1.10 16.69
CA ASP A 244 7.86 -2.18 17.20
C ASP A 244 7.58 -2.53 18.67
N GLU A 245 6.71 -1.75 19.33
CA GLU A 245 6.28 -1.95 20.72
C GLU A 245 4.77 -2.24 20.81
N LEU A 246 4.03 -2.14 19.68
CA LEU A 246 2.58 -2.29 19.65
C LEU A 246 2.16 -3.77 19.68
N THR A 247 2.04 -4.29 20.89
CA THR A 247 1.55 -5.64 21.18
C THR A 247 0.10 -5.87 20.69
N LEU A 248 -0.33 -7.14 20.66
CA LEU A 248 -1.70 -7.51 20.30
C LEU A 248 -2.74 -7.02 21.32
N ASP A 249 -2.38 -6.96 22.61
CA ASP A 249 -3.22 -6.56 23.73
C ASP A 249 -3.19 -5.04 24.03
N SER A 250 -2.42 -4.28 23.24
CA SER A 250 -2.37 -2.83 23.31
C SER A 250 -3.78 -2.24 23.22
N GLN A 251 -4.10 -1.32 24.13
CA GLN A 251 -5.38 -0.62 24.17
C GLN A 251 -5.28 0.76 23.54
N SER A 252 -6.40 1.25 23.01
CA SER A 252 -6.45 2.56 22.35
C SER A 252 -6.16 3.66 23.36
N MET A 253 -5.21 4.54 23.04
CA MET A 253 -5.04 5.81 23.76
C MET A 253 -5.96 6.92 23.22
N THR A 254 -6.63 6.67 22.08
CA THR A 254 -7.51 7.61 21.39
C THR A 254 -9.00 7.31 21.65
N SER A 255 -9.85 8.29 21.34
CA SER A 255 -11.31 8.26 21.58
C SER A 255 -11.99 7.07 20.88
N ASP A 256 -13.20 6.72 21.35
CA ASP A 256 -14.06 5.69 20.75
C ASP A 256 -14.36 5.91 19.25
N LEU A 257 -14.01 7.09 18.71
CA LEU A 257 -14.28 7.53 17.34
C LEU A 257 -13.15 7.18 16.35
N ASN A 258 -11.96 6.81 16.81
CA ASN A 258 -10.85 6.41 15.95
C ASN A 258 -10.04 5.29 16.61
N PHE A 259 -10.03 4.10 16.00
CA PHE A 259 -9.33 2.93 16.53
C PHE A 259 -8.01 2.63 15.82
N THR A 260 -7.56 3.53 14.93
CA THR A 260 -6.21 3.43 14.36
C THR A 260 -5.15 4.01 15.29
N ALA A 261 -3.95 3.44 15.29
CA ALA A 261 -2.84 3.97 16.09
C ALA A 261 -2.05 5.05 15.35
N CYS A 262 -1.91 4.93 14.03
CA CYS A 262 -0.96 5.73 13.24
C CYS A 262 -1.61 6.79 12.34
N MET A 263 -2.85 7.18 12.60
CA MET A 263 -3.55 8.27 11.89
C MET A 263 -4.41 9.04 12.90
N GLY A 264 -4.45 10.37 12.79
CA GLY A 264 -5.18 11.23 13.72
C GLY A 264 -6.71 11.11 13.61
N GLU A 265 -7.23 10.68 12.46
CA GLU A 265 -8.66 10.59 12.17
C GLU A 265 -9.06 9.22 11.61
N GLU A 266 -10.35 8.84 11.71
CA GLU A 266 -10.88 7.66 11.02
C GLU A 266 -10.93 7.92 9.50
N PHE A 267 -10.71 6.87 8.70
CA PHE A 267 -10.91 6.94 7.25
C PHE A 267 -12.33 7.44 6.90
N PRO A 268 -12.48 8.35 5.92
CA PRO A 268 -13.79 8.76 5.41
C PRO A 268 -14.60 7.59 4.85
N LEU A 269 -15.95 7.67 4.89
CA LEU A 269 -16.87 6.64 4.36
C LEU A 269 -16.58 6.23 2.89
N SER A 270 -16.17 7.19 2.06
CA SER A 270 -15.84 6.98 0.65
C SER A 270 -14.43 6.39 0.41
N SER A 271 -13.74 6.01 1.48
CA SER A 271 -12.46 5.31 1.40
C SER A 271 -12.69 3.89 0.91
N VAL A 272 -12.00 3.54 -0.18
CA VAL A 272 -12.01 2.20 -0.74
C VAL A 272 -10.61 1.79 -1.14
N LEU A 273 -10.26 0.55 -0.81
CA LEU A 273 -9.10 -0.13 -1.36
C LEU A 273 -9.56 -1.26 -2.25
N ILE A 274 -8.86 -1.43 -3.36
CA ILE A 274 -9.00 -2.61 -4.20
C ILE A 274 -7.70 -3.39 -4.24
N LYS A 275 -7.84 -4.71 -4.21
CA LYS A 275 -6.74 -5.65 -4.53
C LYS A 275 -7.17 -6.55 -5.69
N ALA A 276 -6.54 -6.37 -6.84
CA ALA A 276 -6.81 -7.14 -8.06
C ALA A 276 -5.78 -8.27 -8.24
N GLN A 277 -6.23 -9.41 -8.73
CA GLN A 277 -5.40 -10.51 -9.19
C GLN A 277 -5.60 -10.71 -10.69
N TRP A 278 -4.49 -10.68 -11.42
CA TRP A 278 -4.47 -10.75 -12.87
C TRP A 278 -3.81 -12.05 -13.36
N ALA A 279 -4.43 -12.70 -14.33
CA ALA A 279 -3.86 -13.81 -15.09
C ALA A 279 -3.38 -13.33 -16.46
N ARG A 280 -2.15 -13.67 -16.84
CA ARG A 280 -1.61 -13.31 -18.17
C ARG A 280 -2.26 -14.16 -19.26
N ALA A 281 -2.79 -13.52 -20.30
CA ALA A 281 -3.60 -14.15 -21.35
C ALA A 281 -2.92 -14.24 -22.73
N ASN A 282 -1.70 -13.73 -22.91
CA ASN A 282 -0.98 -13.82 -24.19
C ASN A 282 -0.91 -15.27 -24.71
N PHE A 283 -0.98 -15.43 -26.04
CA PHE A 283 -0.87 -16.72 -26.73
C PHE A 283 -1.99 -17.72 -26.37
N GLY A 284 -3.18 -17.23 -26.03
CA GLY A 284 -4.33 -18.09 -25.73
C GLY A 284 -4.18 -18.89 -24.43
N ARG A 285 -3.39 -18.39 -23.47
CA ARG A 285 -3.24 -19.04 -22.18
C ARG A 285 -4.59 -19.20 -21.48
N ALA A 286 -4.83 -20.42 -20.99
CA ALA A 286 -6.00 -20.72 -20.19
C ALA A 286 -5.88 -20.14 -18.78
N VAL A 287 -7.02 -19.86 -18.18
CA VAL A 287 -7.22 -19.46 -16.79
C VAL A 287 -7.56 -20.72 -16.00
N ASP A 288 -6.90 -20.90 -14.86
CA ASP A 288 -7.23 -21.94 -13.90
C ASP A 288 -8.61 -21.63 -13.29
N VAL A 289 -9.47 -22.64 -13.09
CA VAL A 289 -10.82 -22.46 -12.57
C VAL A 289 -10.97 -23.25 -11.27
N PHE A 290 -11.53 -22.60 -10.25
CA PHE A 290 -11.79 -23.21 -8.95
C PHE A 290 -13.29 -23.29 -8.72
N ASP A 291 -13.74 -24.48 -8.33
CA ASP A 291 -15.13 -24.71 -7.95
C ASP A 291 -15.33 -24.37 -6.46
N THR A 292 -16.50 -23.80 -6.17
CA THR A 292 -16.89 -23.28 -4.85
C THR A 292 -18.26 -23.79 -4.42
N ASP A 293 -18.71 -24.88 -5.03
CA ASP A 293 -19.87 -25.64 -4.58
C ASP A 293 -19.56 -26.37 -3.26
N ALA A 294 -20.59 -26.91 -2.62
CA ALA A 294 -20.47 -27.54 -1.30
C ALA A 294 -19.43 -28.67 -1.23
N ASP A 295 -19.41 -29.57 -2.23
CA ASP A 295 -18.48 -30.70 -2.24
C ASP A 295 -17.04 -30.21 -2.42
N SER A 296 -16.84 -29.23 -3.30
CA SER A 296 -15.55 -28.59 -3.53
C SER A 296 -15.04 -27.85 -2.29
N LEU A 297 -15.91 -27.12 -1.59
CA LEU A 297 -15.56 -26.46 -0.33
C LEU A 297 -15.18 -27.48 0.74
N GLU A 298 -15.97 -28.52 0.96
CA GLU A 298 -15.64 -29.57 1.93
C GLU A 298 -14.31 -30.26 1.59
N ALA A 299 -14.01 -30.43 0.30
CA ALA A 299 -12.73 -30.96 -0.17
C ALA A 299 -11.53 -30.04 0.12
N VAL A 300 -11.74 -28.72 0.20
CA VAL A 300 -10.69 -27.71 0.42
C VAL A 300 -10.58 -27.30 1.90
N ILE A 301 -11.68 -26.91 2.52
CA ILE A 301 -11.72 -26.30 3.86
C ILE A 301 -12.21 -27.24 4.97
N GLY A 302 -12.74 -28.42 4.64
CA GLY A 302 -13.21 -29.41 5.63
C GLY A 302 -12.14 -29.78 6.67
N PRO A 303 -12.48 -30.26 7.88
CA PRO A 303 -11.59 -30.28 9.07
C PRO A 303 -10.18 -30.86 8.86
N ASP A 304 -10.05 -31.94 8.10
CA ASP A 304 -8.77 -32.64 7.87
C ASP A 304 -8.03 -32.19 6.60
N LYS A 305 -8.50 -31.14 5.94
CA LYS A 305 -7.93 -30.64 4.69
C LYS A 305 -6.82 -29.62 4.92
N SER A 306 -6.02 -29.41 3.87
CA SER A 306 -4.92 -28.46 3.90
C SER A 306 -5.37 -26.99 3.81
N ALA A 307 -6.63 -26.73 3.46
CA ALA A 307 -7.18 -25.39 3.28
C ALA A 307 -6.31 -24.53 2.35
N HIS A 308 -5.96 -25.11 1.20
CA HIS A 308 -5.16 -24.48 0.16
C HIS A 308 -5.86 -24.66 -1.20
N TRP A 309 -6.11 -23.55 -1.90
CA TRP A 309 -6.53 -23.51 -3.30
C TRP A 309 -5.40 -23.94 -4.25
N ALA A 310 -4.90 -25.17 -4.11
CA ALA A 310 -3.69 -25.64 -4.79
C ALA A 310 -3.96 -26.19 -6.21
N THR A 311 -5.11 -26.86 -6.37
CA THR A 311 -5.42 -27.61 -7.59
C THR A 311 -6.68 -27.02 -8.22
N PRO A 312 -6.59 -26.44 -9.42
CA PRO A 312 -7.78 -26.00 -10.13
C PRO A 312 -8.63 -27.20 -10.55
N ALA A 313 -9.95 -27.03 -10.52
CA ALA A 313 -10.90 -28.04 -10.98
C ALA A 313 -10.78 -28.27 -12.49
N ARG A 314 -10.57 -27.19 -13.25
CA ARG A 314 -10.38 -27.21 -14.70
C ARG A 314 -9.62 -25.99 -15.17
N ARG A 315 -9.38 -25.91 -16.48
CA ARG A 315 -8.83 -24.74 -17.17
C ARG A 315 -9.80 -24.28 -18.24
N ALA A 316 -10.00 -22.98 -18.34
CA ALA A 316 -10.90 -22.36 -19.32
C ALA A 316 -10.17 -21.28 -20.13
N THR A 317 -10.63 -21.02 -21.34
CA THR A 317 -10.10 -19.96 -22.21
C THR A 317 -11.20 -18.93 -22.49
N PRO A 318 -11.61 -18.14 -21.48
CA PRO A 318 -12.71 -17.19 -21.65
C PRO A 318 -12.41 -16.15 -22.73
N ASN A 319 -13.41 -15.82 -23.53
CA ASN A 319 -13.37 -14.73 -24.48
C ASN A 319 -13.43 -13.37 -23.76
N GLY A 320 -13.20 -12.27 -24.49
CA GLY A 320 -13.14 -10.93 -23.91
C GLY A 320 -14.47 -10.39 -23.35
N ASP A 321 -15.58 -11.02 -23.70
CA ASP A 321 -16.94 -10.79 -23.21
C ASP A 321 -17.30 -11.64 -21.99
N GLU A 322 -16.50 -12.66 -21.68
CA GLU A 322 -16.71 -13.55 -20.52
C GLU A 322 -15.83 -13.19 -19.33
N ILE A 323 -14.82 -12.34 -19.49
CA ILE A 323 -13.89 -11.95 -18.43
C ILE A 323 -13.34 -10.55 -18.65
N TYR A 324 -13.25 -9.77 -17.58
CA TYR A 324 -12.68 -8.44 -17.65
C TYR A 324 -11.21 -8.51 -18.06
N THR A 325 -10.89 -7.94 -19.22
CA THR A 325 -9.58 -8.05 -19.86
C THR A 325 -9.02 -6.66 -20.12
N ILE A 326 -7.75 -6.46 -19.80
CA ILE A 326 -7.01 -5.24 -20.16
C ILE A 326 -5.88 -5.56 -21.12
N ARG A 327 -5.57 -4.60 -21.99
CA ARG A 327 -4.38 -4.60 -22.83
C ARG A 327 -3.43 -3.51 -22.37
N THR A 328 -2.26 -3.89 -21.86
CA THR A 328 -1.25 -2.93 -21.43
C THR A 328 -0.66 -2.19 -22.64
N ARG A 329 0.04 -1.09 -22.39
CA ARG A 329 0.76 -0.33 -23.43
C ARG A 329 1.83 -1.15 -24.17
N THR A 330 2.37 -2.19 -23.53
CA THR A 330 3.31 -3.13 -24.16
C THR A 330 2.63 -4.13 -25.08
N GLY A 331 1.29 -4.15 -25.12
CA GLY A 331 0.47 -5.09 -25.87
C GLY A 331 0.15 -6.38 -25.11
N ASP A 332 0.59 -6.51 -23.85
CA ASP A 332 0.31 -7.68 -23.04
C ASP A 332 -1.15 -7.71 -22.59
N LEU A 333 -1.72 -8.92 -22.59
CA LEU A 333 -3.11 -9.14 -22.20
C LEU A 333 -3.17 -9.72 -20.79
N TYR A 334 -4.01 -9.12 -19.95
CA TYR A 334 -4.28 -9.60 -18.60
C TYR A 334 -5.78 -9.72 -18.37
N ARG A 335 -6.19 -10.81 -17.74
CA ARG A 335 -7.56 -11.12 -17.35
C ARG A 335 -7.70 -11.00 -15.83
N LEU A 336 -8.72 -10.32 -15.35
CA LEU A 336 -8.97 -10.16 -13.92
C LEU A 336 -9.62 -11.43 -13.38
N VAL A 337 -8.89 -12.21 -12.58
CA VAL A 337 -9.40 -13.49 -12.07
C VAL A 337 -9.91 -13.40 -10.63
N GLY A 338 -9.41 -12.43 -9.86
CA GLY A 338 -9.86 -12.16 -8.50
C GLY A 338 -9.81 -10.67 -8.18
N LEU A 339 -10.70 -10.19 -7.32
CA LEU A 339 -10.79 -8.80 -6.92
C LEU A 339 -11.34 -8.70 -5.49
N HIS A 340 -10.58 -8.10 -4.57
CA HIS A 340 -11.14 -7.60 -3.32
C HIS A 340 -11.53 -6.14 -3.46
N ILE A 341 -12.67 -5.79 -2.88
CA ILE A 341 -13.19 -4.43 -2.74
C ILE A 341 -13.46 -4.21 -1.25
N MET A 342 -12.72 -3.30 -0.62
CA MET A 342 -12.83 -2.99 0.80
C MET A 342 -13.30 -1.56 1.00
N THR A 343 -14.49 -1.35 1.56
CA THR A 343 -15.05 -0.01 1.76
C THR A 343 -15.15 0.36 3.23
N LYS A 344 -14.94 1.64 3.55
CA LYS A 344 -15.07 2.17 4.92
C LYS A 344 -16.51 2.55 5.29
N GLU A 345 -17.50 1.98 4.60
CA GLU A 345 -18.92 2.16 4.91
C GLU A 345 -19.27 1.57 6.29
N LEU A 346 -18.48 0.64 6.82
CA LEU A 346 -18.55 0.15 8.19
C LEU A 346 -17.25 0.40 8.97
N ARG A 347 -17.31 0.34 10.29
CA ARG A 347 -16.16 0.54 11.18
C ARG A 347 -15.08 -0.50 10.92
N HIS A 348 -15.44 -1.78 10.87
CA HIS A 348 -14.55 -2.89 10.49
C HIS A 348 -14.45 -3.13 8.98
N TRP A 349 -14.85 -2.13 8.18
CA TRP A 349 -14.92 -2.16 6.72
C TRP A 349 -15.88 -3.23 6.18
N VAL A 350 -16.44 -2.99 4.99
CA VAL A 350 -17.14 -4.02 4.22
C VAL A 350 -16.12 -4.67 3.30
N TRP A 351 -15.95 -5.98 3.40
CA TRP A 351 -14.97 -6.73 2.62
C TRP A 351 -15.68 -7.62 1.62
N VAL A 352 -15.71 -7.17 0.38
CA VAL A 352 -16.27 -7.93 -0.74
C VAL A 352 -15.12 -8.57 -1.50
N THR A 353 -15.30 -9.82 -1.91
CA THR A 353 -14.39 -10.45 -2.85
C THR A 353 -15.15 -11.07 -4.01
N LEU A 354 -14.60 -10.89 -5.20
CA LEU A 354 -15.14 -11.34 -6.47
C LEU A 354 -14.12 -12.24 -7.16
N TRP A 355 -14.57 -13.33 -7.77
CA TRP A 355 -13.70 -14.18 -8.55
C TRP A 355 -14.40 -14.69 -9.80
N TRP A 356 -13.62 -14.86 -10.85
CA TRP A 356 -14.12 -15.33 -12.13
C TRP A 356 -14.42 -16.84 -12.09
N SER A 357 -15.51 -17.23 -12.74
CA SER A 357 -15.94 -18.63 -12.91
C SER A 357 -16.67 -18.82 -14.25
N ASP A 358 -16.51 -20.00 -14.84
CA ASP A 358 -17.29 -20.47 -16.00
C ASP A 358 -18.61 -21.16 -15.60
N THR A 359 -18.89 -21.31 -14.29
CA THR A 359 -20.21 -21.66 -13.74
C THR A 359 -20.77 -20.52 -12.88
N PRO A 360 -20.91 -19.30 -13.44
CA PRO A 360 -21.10 -18.11 -12.62
C PRO A 360 -22.49 -17.97 -11.99
N ASN A 361 -23.46 -18.79 -12.38
CA ASN A 361 -24.83 -18.73 -11.85
C ASN A 361 -25.11 -19.82 -10.80
N GLU A 362 -24.06 -20.51 -10.35
CA GLU A 362 -24.12 -21.49 -9.27
C GLU A 362 -23.51 -20.88 -8.00
N ASP A 363 -23.69 -21.56 -6.86
CA ASP A 363 -23.13 -21.23 -5.55
C ASP A 363 -23.14 -19.72 -5.20
N PHE A 364 -21.99 -19.11 -4.91
CA PHE A 364 -21.77 -17.70 -4.58
C PHE A 364 -22.09 -16.71 -5.71
N GLY A 365 -22.48 -17.18 -6.89
CA GLY A 365 -23.00 -16.35 -7.98
C GLY A 365 -24.50 -16.52 -8.25
N ALA A 366 -25.16 -17.49 -7.62
CA ALA A 366 -26.56 -17.82 -7.90
C ALA A 366 -27.55 -16.68 -7.56
N ASP A 367 -27.25 -15.89 -6.53
CA ASP A 367 -28.07 -14.77 -6.06
C ASP A 367 -27.68 -13.42 -6.68
N ARG A 368 -26.89 -13.41 -7.76
CA ARG A 368 -26.48 -12.18 -8.42
C ARG A 368 -27.71 -11.33 -8.80
N PRO A 369 -27.80 -10.07 -8.37
CA PRO A 369 -29.00 -9.28 -8.59
C PRO A 369 -29.16 -8.91 -10.07
N THR A 370 -30.42 -8.64 -10.44
CA THR A 370 -30.76 -8.31 -11.83
C THR A 370 -30.09 -7.04 -12.33
N SER A 371 -29.67 -6.13 -11.45
CA SER A 371 -28.88 -4.95 -11.83
C SER A 371 -27.54 -5.30 -12.50
N PHE A 372 -26.96 -6.46 -12.20
CA PHE A 372 -25.79 -6.97 -12.93
C PHE A 372 -26.22 -7.69 -14.21
N THR A 373 -27.21 -8.58 -14.13
CA THR A 373 -27.58 -9.47 -15.26
C THR A 373 -28.38 -8.77 -16.36
N GLN A 374 -28.99 -7.61 -16.09
CA GLN A 374 -29.68 -6.78 -17.09
C GLN A 374 -28.71 -6.25 -18.17
N LYS A 375 -27.43 -6.10 -17.84
CA LYS A 375 -26.38 -5.90 -18.84
C LYS A 375 -25.92 -7.27 -19.34
N ALA A 376 -26.69 -7.91 -20.21
CA ALA A 376 -26.41 -9.28 -20.66
C ALA A 376 -24.98 -9.47 -21.18
N ASP A 377 -24.43 -8.44 -21.83
CA ASP A 377 -23.07 -8.42 -22.39
C ASP A 377 -21.97 -7.97 -21.40
N SER A 378 -22.29 -7.86 -20.10
CA SER A 378 -21.35 -7.46 -19.06
C SER A 378 -20.50 -8.65 -18.61
N VAL A 379 -19.18 -8.49 -18.69
CA VAL A 379 -18.18 -9.44 -18.17
C VAL A 379 -18.38 -9.73 -16.67
N TRP A 380 -19.02 -8.82 -15.93
CA TRP A 380 -19.28 -8.98 -14.50
C TRP A 380 -20.29 -10.10 -14.20
N ASN A 381 -21.03 -10.56 -15.21
CA ASN A 381 -21.93 -11.72 -15.11
C ASN A 381 -21.18 -13.04 -14.90
N ASN A 382 -19.86 -13.06 -15.08
CA ASN A 382 -19.02 -14.24 -14.87
C ASN A 382 -18.30 -14.26 -13.51
N TYR A 383 -18.62 -13.33 -12.61
CA TYR A 383 -17.99 -13.24 -11.30
C TYR A 383 -18.93 -13.69 -10.19
N LYS A 384 -18.41 -14.55 -9.30
CA LYS A 384 -19.04 -14.95 -8.04
C LYS A 384 -18.62 -14.00 -6.93
N MET A 385 -19.40 -13.91 -5.84
CA MET A 385 -19.16 -12.94 -4.77
C MET A 385 -19.35 -13.55 -3.37
N THR A 386 -18.45 -13.22 -2.45
CA THR A 386 -18.69 -13.37 -1.01
C THR A 386 -18.28 -12.10 -0.26
N VAL A 387 -18.83 -11.93 0.94
CA VAL A 387 -18.73 -10.69 1.73
C VAL A 387 -18.65 -10.97 3.23
N VAL A 388 -17.79 -10.23 3.91
CA VAL A 388 -17.72 -10.20 5.37
C VAL A 388 -17.69 -8.76 5.88
N VAL A 389 -18.34 -8.55 7.03
CA VAL A 389 -18.49 -7.22 7.67
C VAL A 389 -18.04 -7.20 9.13
N ASP A 390 -17.87 -8.38 9.73
CA ASP A 390 -17.41 -8.55 11.11
C ASP A 390 -16.61 -9.86 11.25
N TYR A 391 -15.98 -10.06 12.41
CA TYR A 391 -15.28 -11.29 12.77
C TYR A 391 -16.26 -12.41 13.14
N THR A 392 -17.35 -12.06 13.81
CA THR A 392 -18.31 -13.04 14.36
C THR A 392 -19.47 -13.23 13.40
N GLU A 393 -19.85 -14.48 13.14
CA GLU A 393 -21.10 -14.77 12.44
C GLU A 393 -22.22 -14.85 13.47
N LEU A 394 -23.13 -13.86 13.46
CA LEU A 394 -24.26 -13.80 14.39
C LEU A 394 -25.58 -14.21 13.74
N ASP A 395 -25.59 -14.54 12.45
CA ASP A 395 -26.74 -15.17 11.82
C ASP A 395 -26.85 -16.64 12.30
N PRO A 396 -27.94 -17.02 13.00
CA PRO A 396 -28.11 -18.39 13.47
C PRO A 396 -28.34 -19.39 12.33
N ASP A 397 -28.74 -18.93 11.14
CA ASP A 397 -28.96 -19.74 9.96
C ASP A 397 -28.61 -18.96 8.69
N VAL A 398 -27.33 -19.00 8.31
CA VAL A 398 -26.79 -18.35 7.11
C VAL A 398 -27.42 -18.82 5.79
N THR A 399 -28.22 -19.90 5.81
CA THR A 399 -28.91 -20.44 4.62
C THR A 399 -30.33 -19.90 4.45
N SER A 400 -30.84 -19.20 5.47
CA SER A 400 -32.19 -18.63 5.48
C SER A 400 -32.36 -17.57 4.39
N GLY A 401 -33.51 -17.60 3.70
CA GLY A 401 -33.87 -16.61 2.69
C GLY A 401 -33.31 -16.84 1.28
N PHE A 402 -32.67 -18.00 1.05
CA PHE A 402 -32.09 -18.42 -0.23
C PHE A 402 -32.79 -19.63 -0.87
N ASP A 403 -34.08 -19.86 -0.58
CA ASP A 403 -34.83 -21.03 -1.07
C ASP A 403 -34.87 -21.14 -2.61
N ASP A 404 -34.78 -20.00 -3.30
CA ASP A 404 -34.71 -19.93 -4.76
C ASP A 404 -33.30 -20.23 -5.33
N TYR A 405 -32.30 -20.38 -4.46
CA TYR A 405 -30.87 -20.55 -4.80
C TYR A 405 -30.25 -21.77 -4.09
N PRO A 406 -30.69 -23.00 -4.39
CA PRO A 406 -30.27 -24.20 -3.66
C PRO A 406 -28.75 -24.43 -3.68
N SER A 407 -28.06 -24.15 -4.79
CA SER A 407 -26.60 -24.29 -4.86
C SER A 407 -25.87 -23.32 -3.93
N LEU A 408 -26.44 -22.14 -3.67
CA LEU A 408 -25.89 -21.18 -2.72
C LEU A 408 -26.16 -21.65 -1.29
N GLN A 409 -27.37 -22.15 -0.99
CA GLN A 409 -27.68 -22.72 0.32
C GLN A 409 -26.71 -23.84 0.69
N ASP A 410 -26.48 -24.77 -0.24
CA ASP A 410 -25.55 -25.89 -0.04
C ASP A 410 -24.12 -25.38 0.24
N ALA A 411 -23.64 -24.40 -0.54
CA ALA A 411 -22.31 -23.82 -0.34
C ALA A 411 -22.19 -23.05 0.98
N LEU A 412 -23.20 -22.27 1.37
CA LEU A 412 -23.24 -21.55 2.65
C LEU A 412 -23.27 -22.51 3.84
N ALA A 413 -23.98 -23.64 3.72
CA ALA A 413 -24.06 -24.66 4.78
C ALA A 413 -22.70 -25.30 5.13
N THR A 414 -21.71 -25.22 4.23
CA THR A 414 -20.34 -25.70 4.50
C THR A 414 -19.55 -24.77 5.43
N GLN A 415 -20.02 -23.55 5.65
CA GLN A 415 -19.34 -22.60 6.52
C GLN A 415 -19.58 -22.99 7.99
N SER A 416 -18.50 -23.37 8.69
CA SER A 416 -18.53 -23.74 10.11
C SER A 416 -19.02 -22.59 11.01
N SER A 417 -19.74 -22.91 12.08
CA SER A 417 -20.42 -21.93 12.94
C SER A 417 -19.51 -21.00 13.75
N GLY A 418 -20.01 -19.79 13.99
CA GLY A 418 -19.55 -18.84 15.02
C GLY A 418 -18.63 -17.71 14.54
N LEU A 419 -17.88 -17.90 13.46
CA LEU A 419 -17.03 -16.86 12.84
C LEU A 419 -17.35 -16.74 11.35
N THR A 420 -17.18 -15.53 10.81
CA THR A 420 -17.41 -15.28 9.39
C THR A 420 -16.34 -15.96 8.52
N TRP A 421 -16.69 -16.25 7.26
CA TRP A 421 -15.77 -16.82 6.27
C TRP A 421 -15.92 -16.11 4.93
N ALA A 422 -14.79 -15.85 4.26
CA ALA A 422 -14.74 -15.38 2.88
C ALA A 422 -13.34 -15.58 2.32
N SER A 423 -13.19 -16.46 1.33
CA SER A 423 -11.90 -16.73 0.68
C SER A 423 -12.05 -16.65 -0.84
N ASN A 424 -11.07 -16.05 -1.52
CA ASN A 424 -10.98 -15.98 -2.96
C ASN A 424 -9.94 -16.98 -3.47
N PRO A 425 -10.34 -17.96 -4.31
CA PRO A 425 -9.42 -19.00 -4.79
C PRO A 425 -8.18 -18.49 -5.52
N TYR A 426 -8.22 -17.26 -6.05
CA TYR A 426 -7.13 -16.64 -6.80
C TYR A 426 -6.26 -15.70 -5.96
N ILE A 427 -6.63 -15.40 -4.71
CA ILE A 427 -5.90 -14.42 -3.88
C ILE A 427 -5.33 -15.08 -2.62
N GLU A 428 -6.11 -15.93 -1.96
CA GLU A 428 -5.74 -16.60 -0.71
C GLU A 428 -4.98 -17.91 -0.98
N HIS A 429 -3.75 -17.78 -1.47
CA HIS A 429 -2.86 -18.94 -1.68
C HIS A 429 -2.13 -19.36 -0.40
N GLY A 430 -1.71 -20.62 -0.34
CA GLY A 430 -1.00 -21.19 0.79
C GLY A 430 -1.88 -22.04 1.72
N ARG A 431 -1.22 -22.83 2.56
CA ARG A 431 -1.86 -23.75 3.50
C ARG A 431 -2.62 -22.98 4.58
N GLY A 432 -3.85 -23.38 4.86
CA GLY A 432 -4.73 -22.73 5.84
C GLY A 432 -5.46 -21.49 5.31
N ASN A 433 -5.00 -20.88 4.22
CA ASN A 433 -5.48 -19.57 3.78
C ASN A 433 -6.92 -19.64 3.25
N ALA A 434 -7.35 -20.79 2.74
CA ALA A 434 -8.74 -21.00 2.31
C ALA A 434 -9.75 -20.97 3.47
N ARG A 435 -9.33 -21.16 4.72
CA ARG A 435 -10.20 -21.13 5.91
C ARG A 435 -10.31 -19.77 6.56
N THR A 436 -9.51 -18.79 6.15
CA THR A 436 -9.52 -17.45 6.78
C THR A 436 -10.62 -16.56 6.19
N ASN A 437 -10.61 -15.29 6.59
CA ASN A 437 -11.36 -14.23 5.93
C ASN A 437 -10.50 -12.95 5.87
N CYS A 438 -10.93 -11.98 5.06
CA CYS A 438 -10.15 -10.76 4.87
C CYS A 438 -9.94 -9.98 6.17
N ILE A 439 -10.99 -9.82 6.99
CA ILE A 439 -10.97 -9.08 8.28
C ILE A 439 -9.95 -9.68 9.24
N GLY A 440 -10.05 -10.98 9.49
CA GLY A 440 -9.21 -11.72 10.43
C GLY A 440 -7.74 -11.69 10.04
N CYS A 441 -7.41 -11.94 8.79
CA CYS A 441 -6.03 -11.86 8.31
C CYS A 441 -5.51 -10.41 8.32
N HIS A 442 -6.32 -9.43 7.93
CA HIS A 442 -5.91 -8.03 7.86
C HIS A 442 -5.90 -7.29 9.20
N GLN A 443 -6.44 -7.86 10.29
CA GLN A 443 -6.41 -7.19 11.61
C GLN A 443 -4.99 -6.82 12.06
N HIS A 444 -3.98 -7.53 11.55
CA HIS A 444 -2.57 -7.29 11.81
C HIS A 444 -1.93 -6.26 10.84
N GLY A 445 -2.72 -5.67 9.95
CA GLY A 445 -2.29 -4.68 8.97
C GLY A 445 -1.57 -3.49 9.60
N GLY A 446 -0.29 -3.35 9.27
CA GLY A 446 0.58 -2.30 9.81
C GLY A 446 1.31 -2.67 11.10
N ALA A 447 1.22 -3.91 11.59
CA ALA A 447 2.06 -4.38 12.68
C ALA A 447 3.43 -4.87 12.15
N THR A 448 4.50 -4.49 12.85
CA THR A 448 5.88 -4.96 12.57
C THR A 448 6.27 -6.12 13.47
N VAL A 449 5.66 -6.24 14.65
CA VAL A 449 5.95 -7.25 15.68
C VAL A 449 4.71 -8.06 16.09
N ALA A 450 4.94 -9.20 16.73
CA ALA A 450 3.92 -10.14 17.18
C ALA A 450 4.12 -10.56 18.65
N PHE A 451 4.44 -11.83 18.87
CA PHE A 451 4.67 -12.45 20.18
C PHE A 451 6.18 -12.52 20.47
N ASP A 452 6.56 -12.56 21.75
CA ASP A 452 7.91 -12.98 22.17
C ASP A 452 7.93 -14.51 22.23
N LEU A 453 8.47 -15.15 21.20
CA LEU A 453 8.44 -16.60 21.03
C LEU A 453 9.57 -17.29 21.79
N ASN A 454 10.64 -16.56 22.14
CA ASN A 454 11.82 -17.10 22.79
C ASN A 454 11.92 -16.70 24.28
N ASN A 455 10.98 -15.89 24.78
CA ASN A 455 10.92 -15.31 26.12
C ASN A 455 12.17 -14.51 26.51
N ASP A 456 12.80 -13.81 25.56
CA ASP A 456 13.97 -12.96 25.81
C ASP A 456 13.61 -11.53 26.27
N GLY A 457 12.31 -11.22 26.36
CA GLY A 457 11.78 -9.92 26.72
C GLY A 457 11.65 -8.95 25.55
N ARG A 458 11.85 -9.41 24.31
CA ARG A 458 11.71 -8.61 23.08
C ARG A 458 10.69 -9.29 22.15
N LEU A 459 9.84 -8.48 21.50
CA LEU A 459 8.86 -9.00 20.56
C LEU A 459 9.53 -9.44 19.26
N ASP A 460 9.13 -10.59 18.73
CA ASP A 460 9.58 -11.06 17.41
C ASP A 460 8.88 -10.31 16.27
N SER A 461 9.54 -10.29 15.11
CA SER A 461 8.96 -9.75 13.88
C SER A 461 7.70 -10.52 13.47
N LEU A 462 6.69 -9.79 12.99
CA LEU A 462 5.44 -10.39 12.55
C LEU A 462 5.63 -11.26 11.30
N ASP A 463 5.33 -12.54 11.45
CA ASP A 463 5.33 -13.55 10.40
C ASP A 463 3.91 -13.80 9.89
N LEU A 464 3.67 -13.51 8.61
CA LEU A 464 2.34 -13.64 7.99
C LEU A 464 1.90 -15.11 7.87
N ASP A 465 2.84 -16.03 7.63
CA ASP A 465 2.49 -17.44 7.45
C ASP A 465 2.03 -18.04 8.78
N ARG A 466 2.55 -17.54 9.91
CA ARG A 466 2.10 -17.94 11.26
C ARG A 466 0.68 -17.51 11.58
N ILE A 467 0.21 -16.36 11.08
CA ILE A 467 -1.18 -15.91 11.29
C ILE A 467 -2.18 -16.98 10.88
N ILE A 468 -1.88 -17.71 9.82
CA ILE A 468 -2.77 -18.72 9.24
C ILE A 468 -2.40 -20.13 9.71
N SER A 469 -1.13 -20.40 9.99
CA SER A 469 -0.62 -21.75 10.25
C SER A 469 -0.45 -22.12 11.73
N ASP A 470 -0.38 -21.13 12.63
CA ASP A 470 -0.12 -21.32 14.06
C ASP A 470 -1.40 -21.09 14.88
N GLU A 471 -2.18 -22.14 15.06
CA GLU A 471 -3.47 -22.11 15.76
C GLU A 471 -3.35 -21.72 17.25
N ALA A 472 -2.20 -21.94 17.87
CA ALA A 472 -1.98 -21.60 19.27
C ALA A 472 -1.83 -20.08 19.45
N LEU A 473 -1.17 -19.42 18.50
CA LEU A 473 -0.96 -17.98 18.50
C LEU A 473 -2.11 -17.23 17.83
N TYR A 474 -2.69 -17.79 16.77
CA TYR A 474 -3.70 -17.16 15.91
C TYR A 474 -4.87 -18.13 15.65
N PRO A 475 -5.83 -18.27 16.58
CA PRO A 475 -6.89 -19.26 16.50
C PRO A 475 -7.79 -19.09 15.29
N LEU A 476 -8.27 -20.22 14.77
CA LEU A 476 -9.20 -20.36 13.66
C LEU A 476 -8.65 -19.74 12.37
N ASN A 477 -7.37 -20.00 12.08
CA ASN A 477 -6.63 -19.44 10.94
C ASN A 477 -6.63 -17.90 10.92
N GLY A 478 -6.44 -17.29 12.09
CA GLY A 478 -6.40 -15.84 12.27
C GLY A 478 -7.76 -15.14 12.19
N ARG A 479 -8.88 -15.88 12.12
CA ARG A 479 -10.24 -15.28 12.07
C ARG A 479 -10.70 -14.72 13.40
N THR A 480 -10.14 -15.18 14.51
CA THR A 480 -10.51 -14.67 15.83
C THR A 480 -9.99 -13.23 15.99
N LYS A 481 -10.85 -12.31 16.45
CA LYS A 481 -10.40 -10.95 16.79
C LYS A 481 -9.47 -11.01 17.99
N GLN A 482 -8.24 -10.55 17.81
CA GLN A 482 -7.21 -10.49 18.86
C GLN A 482 -6.86 -9.06 19.24
N ARG A 483 -7.12 -8.08 18.37
CA ARG A 483 -6.77 -6.68 18.58
C ARG A 483 -7.98 -5.80 18.85
N THR A 484 -7.79 -4.80 19.69
CA THR A 484 -8.71 -3.66 19.86
C THR A 484 -8.17 -2.39 19.18
N VAL A 485 -6.84 -2.32 18.98
CA VAL A 485 -6.14 -1.24 18.26
C VAL A 485 -5.56 -1.75 16.95
N PHE A 486 -5.76 -0.99 15.88
CA PHE A 486 -5.39 -1.39 14.53
C PHE A 486 -4.33 -0.43 13.98
N PRO A 487 -3.04 -0.79 13.96
CA PRO A 487 -1.96 0.17 13.72
C PRO A 487 -2.18 1.03 12.48
N THR A 488 -2.65 0.44 11.38
CA THR A 488 -2.99 1.17 10.16
C THR A 488 -4.37 0.83 9.61
N ASP A 489 -5.35 0.58 10.48
CA ASP A 489 -6.76 0.32 10.09
C ASP A 489 -6.89 -0.72 8.96
N TYR A 490 -6.26 -1.90 9.14
CA TYR A 490 -6.24 -3.02 8.19
C TYR A 490 -5.38 -2.85 6.91
N LEU A 491 -4.72 -1.70 6.72
CA LEU A 491 -3.94 -1.42 5.51
C LEU A 491 -2.53 -2.03 5.55
N TRP A 492 -2.38 -3.23 4.99
CA TRP A 492 -1.05 -3.80 4.72
C TRP A 492 -0.20 -2.96 3.78
N SER A 493 -0.80 -2.16 2.89
CA SER A 493 -0.09 -1.31 1.93
C SER A 493 0.84 -0.28 2.58
N THR A 494 0.59 0.09 3.84
CA THR A 494 1.42 1.05 4.56
C THR A 494 2.82 0.50 4.84
N GLN A 495 2.95 -0.80 5.11
CA GLN A 495 4.21 -1.44 5.49
C GLN A 495 4.68 -2.55 4.56
N ARG A 496 3.78 -3.13 3.79
CA ARG A 496 4.00 -4.27 2.89
C ARG A 496 3.38 -3.94 1.52
N VAL A 497 3.72 -4.73 0.50
CA VAL A 497 3.25 -4.57 -0.89
C VAL A 497 3.69 -3.25 -1.55
N ASP A 498 3.01 -2.14 -1.26
CA ASP A 498 3.37 -0.80 -1.74
C ASP A 498 4.31 -0.06 -0.77
N ASN A 499 4.29 -0.43 0.52
CA ASN A 499 5.10 0.15 1.58
C ASN A 499 5.13 1.69 1.54
N LEU A 500 3.93 2.29 1.55
CA LEU A 500 3.74 3.74 1.47
C LEU A 500 4.52 4.50 2.55
N ARG A 501 4.69 3.88 3.73
CA ARG A 501 5.53 4.41 4.80
C ARG A 501 6.98 4.57 4.36
N GLN A 502 7.61 3.50 3.87
CA GLN A 502 9.01 3.56 3.47
C GLN A 502 9.19 4.54 2.32
N LEU A 503 8.21 4.65 1.44
CA LEU A 503 8.19 5.64 0.39
C LEU A 503 8.20 7.06 0.96
N MET A 504 7.28 7.40 1.87
CA MET A 504 7.25 8.71 2.54
C MET A 504 8.57 9.01 3.25
N LEU A 505 9.10 8.05 4.03
CA LEU A 505 10.39 8.17 4.71
C LEU A 505 11.54 8.46 3.74
N THR A 506 11.55 7.79 2.58
CA THR A 506 12.61 7.95 1.59
C THR A 506 12.57 9.35 0.97
N GLU A 507 11.38 9.83 0.61
CA GLU A 507 11.21 11.17 0.05
C GLU A 507 11.54 12.24 1.10
N VAL A 508 11.10 12.08 2.35
CA VAL A 508 11.44 13.00 3.45
C VAL A 508 12.95 13.07 3.67
N ARG A 509 13.64 11.92 3.76
CA ARG A 509 15.10 11.88 3.93
C ARG A 509 15.83 12.55 2.77
N HIS A 510 15.34 12.38 1.55
CA HIS A 510 15.92 13.04 0.38
C HIS A 510 15.93 14.57 0.55
N PHE A 511 14.83 15.16 1.00
CA PHE A 511 14.77 16.61 1.25
C PHE A 511 15.59 17.03 2.47
N ASP A 512 15.58 16.25 3.56
CA ASP A 512 16.43 16.51 4.72
C ASP A 512 17.92 16.55 4.32
N ASP A 513 18.36 15.63 3.45
CA ASP A 513 19.75 15.58 2.97
C ASP A 513 20.08 16.76 2.05
N LEU A 514 19.14 17.20 1.20
CA LEU A 514 19.29 18.41 0.37
C LEU A 514 19.40 19.68 1.24
N GLU A 515 18.59 19.79 2.29
CA GLU A 515 18.66 20.89 3.24
C GLU A 515 19.98 20.90 4.00
N ARG A 516 20.46 19.75 4.48
CA ARG A 516 21.78 19.65 5.12
C ARG A 516 22.90 20.09 4.18
N GLN A 517 22.84 19.66 2.91
CA GLN A 517 23.82 20.06 1.90
C GLN A 517 23.85 21.57 1.65
N LYS A 518 22.74 22.29 1.83
CA LYS A 518 22.65 23.75 1.71
C LYS A 518 23.63 24.46 2.65
N TYR A 519 23.80 23.93 3.85
CA TYR A 519 24.64 24.55 4.88
C TYR A 519 26.06 23.98 4.94
N ASN A 520 26.39 22.92 4.21
CA ASN A 520 27.71 22.27 4.31
C ASN A 520 28.88 23.27 4.22
N GLN A 521 28.86 24.19 3.25
CA GLN A 521 29.92 25.18 3.14
C GLN A 521 29.89 26.19 4.29
N ARG A 522 28.69 26.68 4.65
CA ARG A 522 28.50 27.62 5.76
C ARG A 522 28.93 27.03 7.11
N ILE A 523 28.68 25.74 7.33
CA ILE A 523 29.10 25.00 8.54
C ILE A 523 30.63 24.97 8.63
N LEU A 524 31.31 24.67 7.53
CA LEU A 524 32.78 24.71 7.49
C LEU A 524 33.29 26.13 7.77
N ASP A 525 32.70 27.12 7.12
CA ASP A 525 33.08 28.53 7.28
C ASP A 525 32.85 29.03 8.72
N ILE A 526 31.78 28.61 9.41
CA ILE A 526 31.52 28.93 10.83
C ILE A 526 32.48 28.17 11.74
N SER A 527 32.71 26.88 11.46
CA SER A 527 33.56 26.01 12.27
C SER A 527 35.01 26.52 12.34
N ASP A 528 35.51 27.09 11.25
CA ASP A 528 36.90 27.57 11.13
C ASP A 528 37.09 29.02 11.58
N ARG A 529 36.02 29.73 11.96
CA ARG A 529 36.12 31.12 12.45
C ARG A 529 36.73 31.21 13.83
N GLN A 530 37.47 32.31 14.02
CA GLN A 530 37.88 32.76 15.35
C GLN A 530 36.65 33.20 16.13
N SER A 531 36.48 32.70 17.34
CA SER A 531 35.27 32.88 18.14
C SER A 531 35.54 33.58 19.48
N ASP A 532 34.55 34.30 19.99
CA ASP A 532 34.52 34.96 21.29
C ASP A 532 33.45 34.34 22.20
N ILE A 533 33.89 33.74 23.30
CA ILE A 533 33.03 33.05 24.27
C ILE A 533 32.13 34.04 25.02
N GLU A 534 32.60 35.26 25.31
CA GLU A 534 31.81 36.26 26.04
C GLU A 534 30.67 36.81 25.16
N ALA A 535 30.95 37.03 23.87
CA ALA A 535 29.93 37.37 22.89
C ALA A 535 28.89 36.24 22.76
N GLY A 536 29.34 34.99 22.67
CA GLY A 536 28.47 33.81 22.63
C GLY A 536 27.57 33.66 23.85
N SER A 537 28.07 33.97 25.05
CA SER A 537 27.29 33.97 26.29
C SER A 537 26.11 34.95 26.20
N THR A 538 26.33 36.13 25.63
CA THR A 538 25.29 37.16 25.49
C THR A 538 24.19 36.71 24.52
N ILE A 539 24.56 36.04 23.44
CA ILE A 539 23.63 35.46 22.45
C ILE A 539 22.81 34.35 23.13
N PHE A 540 23.47 33.45 23.88
CA PHE A 540 22.80 32.37 24.61
C PHE A 540 21.76 32.91 25.60
N GLU A 541 22.14 33.90 26.42
CA GLU A 541 21.25 34.57 27.37
C GLU A 541 20.01 35.16 26.70
N THR A 542 20.19 35.80 25.55
CA THR A 542 19.13 36.49 24.82
C THR A 542 18.14 35.52 24.17
N TYR A 543 18.63 34.43 23.58
CA TYR A 543 17.85 33.63 22.64
C TYR A 543 17.54 32.20 23.09
N CYS A 544 18.39 31.61 23.95
CA CYS A 544 18.35 30.17 24.21
C CYS A 544 17.82 29.82 25.61
N THR A 545 18.01 30.70 26.60
CA THR A 545 17.70 30.43 28.01
C THR A 545 16.23 30.17 28.30
N ALA A 546 15.32 30.72 27.50
CA ALA A 546 13.88 30.52 27.66
C ALA A 546 13.47 29.04 27.56
N CYS A 547 14.11 28.27 26.67
CA CYS A 547 13.84 26.84 26.48
C CYS A 547 14.89 25.93 27.11
N HIS A 548 16.16 26.35 27.14
CA HIS A 548 17.25 25.49 27.63
C HIS A 548 17.67 25.75 29.08
N GLY A 549 17.09 26.77 29.73
CA GLY A 549 17.50 27.21 31.07
C GLY A 549 18.79 28.03 31.04
N SER A 550 18.96 28.92 32.02
CA SER A 550 20.18 29.73 32.17
C SER A 550 21.43 28.90 32.47
N ASP A 551 21.24 27.72 33.07
CA ASP A 551 22.27 26.73 33.37
C ASP A 551 22.35 25.61 32.33
N GLY A 552 21.58 25.69 31.24
CA GLY A 552 21.57 24.66 30.19
C GLY A 552 20.91 23.34 30.59
N ASN A 553 20.29 23.24 31.77
CA ASN A 553 19.73 21.98 32.27
C ASN A 553 18.40 21.56 31.62
N GLY A 554 17.86 22.38 30.71
CA GLY A 554 16.61 22.14 30.01
C GLY A 554 15.37 22.56 30.80
N THR A 555 14.27 22.75 30.08
CA THR A 555 12.92 22.99 30.64
C THR A 555 11.92 22.00 30.03
N THR A 556 10.62 22.21 30.25
CA THR A 556 9.58 21.48 29.51
C THR A 556 9.62 21.75 28.01
N ASP A 557 10.21 22.87 27.58
CA ASP A 557 10.16 23.36 26.21
C ASP A 557 11.48 23.13 25.45
N GLY A 558 12.56 22.73 26.15
CA GLY A 558 13.86 22.47 25.54
C GLY A 558 14.71 21.47 26.34
N PRO A 559 15.50 20.62 25.67
CA PRO A 559 16.29 19.59 26.35
C PRO A 559 17.50 20.16 27.10
N ASN A 560 18.03 19.37 28.04
CA ASN A 560 19.32 19.59 28.70
C ASN A 560 20.46 19.60 27.66
N LEU A 561 21.21 20.70 27.58
CA LEU A 561 22.27 20.90 26.59
C LEU A 561 23.52 20.08 26.88
N GLU A 562 23.89 19.85 28.14
CA GLU A 562 25.04 19.02 28.49
C GLU A 562 24.90 17.59 27.96
N THR A 563 23.71 16.99 28.19
CA THR A 563 23.45 15.61 27.72
C THR A 563 23.36 15.48 26.21
N ARG A 564 23.05 16.58 25.51
CA ARG A 564 22.80 16.57 24.08
C ARG A 564 24.02 17.01 23.27
N ASN A 565 24.84 17.92 23.80
CA ASN A 565 25.99 18.45 23.09
C ASN A 565 27.19 17.50 23.18
N VAL A 566 27.35 16.75 24.28
CA VAL A 566 28.45 15.77 24.46
C VAL A 566 28.52 14.68 23.38
N ILE A 567 27.40 14.41 22.71
CA ILE A 567 27.31 13.41 21.62
C ILE A 567 27.41 14.02 20.21
N ARG A 568 27.71 15.31 20.09
CA ARG A 568 27.76 16.03 18.81
C ARG A 568 29.16 16.56 18.55
N THR A 569 29.55 16.62 17.29
CA THR A 569 30.73 17.38 16.84
C THR A 569 30.44 18.89 16.81
N LYS A 570 31.47 19.71 16.60
CA LYS A 570 31.28 21.17 16.39
C LYS A 570 30.37 21.43 15.17
N GLN A 571 30.61 20.70 14.09
CA GLN A 571 29.84 20.80 12.85
C GLN A 571 28.39 20.34 13.02
N ASP A 572 28.16 19.25 13.77
CA ASP A 572 26.81 18.80 14.10
C ASP A 572 26.05 19.85 14.93
N LEU A 573 26.73 20.52 15.88
CA LEU A 573 26.11 21.56 16.69
C LEU A 573 25.74 22.78 15.83
N ILE A 574 26.64 23.23 14.94
CA ILE A 574 26.34 24.31 13.98
C ILE A 574 25.17 23.91 13.09
N GLY A 575 25.17 22.68 12.57
CA GLY A 575 24.07 22.14 11.76
C GLY A 575 22.73 22.20 12.51
N VAL A 576 22.69 21.79 13.79
CA VAL A 576 21.46 21.88 14.61
C VAL A 576 21.00 23.33 14.80
N LEU A 577 21.91 24.30 14.95
CA LEU A 577 21.54 25.71 15.09
C LEU A 577 21.02 26.29 13.77
N LEU A 578 21.65 25.97 12.64
CA LEU A 578 21.24 26.43 11.31
C LEU A 578 19.93 25.78 10.87
N ASP A 579 19.76 24.49 11.12
CA ASP A 579 18.56 23.76 10.71
C ASP A 579 17.39 24.00 11.69
N GLY A 580 17.65 24.09 12.99
CA GLY A 580 16.63 23.89 14.00
C GLY A 580 16.22 22.41 14.11
N ARG A 581 15.45 22.05 15.14
CA ARG A 581 15.02 20.65 15.35
C ARG A 581 13.77 20.53 16.22
N GLY A 582 12.74 19.85 15.72
CA GLY A 582 11.47 19.73 16.43
C GLY A 582 10.86 21.11 16.65
N ASN A 583 10.62 21.48 17.92
CA ASN A 583 10.13 22.80 18.30
C ASN A 583 11.24 23.87 18.38
N MET A 584 12.52 23.50 18.30
CA MET A 584 13.63 24.46 18.31
C MET A 584 13.69 25.19 16.96
N PRO A 585 13.62 26.54 16.93
CA PRO A 585 13.68 27.31 15.69
C PRO A 585 15.07 27.21 15.03
N SER A 586 15.11 27.54 13.75
CA SER A 586 16.36 27.79 13.03
C SER A 586 16.94 29.15 13.43
N TRP A 587 18.26 29.19 13.60
CA TRP A 587 19.04 30.40 13.87
C TRP A 587 19.88 30.82 12.66
N ASP A 588 19.48 30.44 11.45
CA ASP A 588 20.20 30.79 10.22
C ASP A 588 20.23 32.29 9.90
N GLY A 589 19.37 33.07 10.57
CA GLY A 589 19.33 34.53 10.51
C GLY A 589 20.40 35.24 11.35
N LEU A 590 21.05 34.54 12.29
CA LEU A 590 22.27 35.04 12.92
C LEU A 590 23.39 35.06 11.88
N ASP A 591 24.28 36.05 11.98
CA ASP A 591 25.46 36.04 11.14
C ASP A 591 26.43 34.92 11.56
N ASP A 592 27.35 34.59 10.68
CA ASP A 592 28.25 33.47 10.89
C ASP A 592 29.27 33.71 12.03
N GLN A 593 29.55 34.97 12.39
CA GLN A 593 30.40 35.28 13.55
C GLN A 593 29.61 35.06 14.84
N GLU A 594 28.38 35.55 14.91
CA GLU A 594 27.47 35.33 16.04
C GLU A 594 27.27 33.83 16.31
N LEU A 595 27.11 33.03 15.26
CA LEU A 595 27.01 31.57 15.37
C LEU A 595 28.32 30.92 15.83
N ALA A 596 29.47 31.39 15.35
CA ALA A 596 30.78 30.88 15.80
C ALA A 596 31.01 31.17 17.30
N ASP A 597 30.65 32.37 17.74
CA ASP A 597 30.73 32.83 19.13
C ASP A 597 29.79 32.02 20.03
N LEU A 598 28.52 31.87 19.63
CA LEU A 598 27.52 31.06 20.34
C LEU A 598 27.98 29.61 20.49
N VAL A 599 28.47 28.99 19.40
CA VAL A 599 28.97 27.62 19.43
C VAL A 599 30.17 27.48 20.36
N ALA A 600 31.09 28.45 20.36
CA ALA A 600 32.23 28.44 21.28
C ALA A 600 31.80 28.52 22.75
N PHE A 601 30.79 29.33 23.07
CA PHE A 601 30.20 29.37 24.40
C PHE A 601 29.55 28.03 24.77
N LEU A 602 28.70 27.46 23.89
CA LEU A 602 28.06 26.18 24.14
C LEU A 602 29.08 25.04 24.36
N GLN A 603 30.19 25.07 23.61
CA GLN A 603 31.32 24.15 23.75
C GLN A 603 32.04 24.32 25.08
N ALA A 604 32.37 25.56 25.45
CA ALA A 604 33.11 25.86 26.67
C ALA A 604 32.29 25.57 27.94
N THR A 605 30.97 25.82 27.88
CA THR A 605 30.08 25.78 29.05
C THR A 605 29.38 24.43 29.21
N PHE A 606 28.88 23.83 28.12
CA PHE A 606 28.05 22.61 28.17
C PHE A 606 28.71 21.37 27.53
N GLY A 607 29.93 21.52 26.99
CA GLY A 607 30.70 20.44 26.38
C GLY A 607 30.20 20.04 24.99
N VAL A 608 31.11 19.58 24.13
CA VAL A 608 30.83 19.00 22.80
C VAL A 608 31.79 17.83 22.61
N SER A 609 31.42 16.83 21.81
CA SER A 609 32.33 15.73 21.48
C SER A 609 33.58 16.27 20.77
N SER A 610 34.76 15.80 21.19
CA SER A 610 35.99 16.06 20.44
C SER A 610 35.97 15.27 19.14
N ASP A 611 36.10 15.94 18.00
CA ASP A 611 36.24 15.29 16.70
C ASP A 611 37.38 14.25 16.75
N GLN A 612 37.04 12.96 16.62
CA GLN A 612 37.98 11.88 16.29
C GLN A 612 37.69 11.38 14.87
#